data_AF-A0A7K0TPD8-F1
#
_entry.id   AF-A0A7K0TPD8-F1
#
_cell.length_a   1.000
_cell.length_b   1.000
_cell.length_c   1.000
_cell.angle_alpha   90.00
_cell.angle_beta   90.00
_cell.angle_gamma   90.00
#
_symmetry.space_group_name_H-M   'P 1'
#
loop_
_entity.id
_entity.type
_entity.pdbx_description
1 polymer ?
#
loop_
_entity_poly.entity_id
_entity_poly.type
_entity_poly.pdbx_seq_one_letter_code
_entity_poly.pdbx_strand_id
1 'polypeptide(L)'
;WLLKGIDDDSRPFIGRDSILRERAEGSSRWSTVGITVARSDFFELFDSRGQLAVPDEVPVSWESMLYSDKDKRIGYATSFMYSPMLQCHIGIARVKPKYAEPGTEVYIEQTVNHEYINVRATVTTMPFYSPERKTA
;
A
#
# COMPACT_ATOMS: atom_id res chain seq x y z
N TRP A 1 3.78 -6.66 17.62
CA TRP A 1 5.16 -6.42 18.07
C TRP A 1 5.38 -4.96 18.46
N LEU A 2 4.97 -3.97 17.65
CA LEU A 2 5.20 -2.54 17.91
C LEU A 2 4.57 -1.99 19.22
N LEU A 3 3.40 -2.52 19.64
CA LEU A 3 2.69 -2.10 20.86
C LEU A 3 2.62 -3.23 21.91
N LYS A 4 3.54 -4.21 21.84
CA LYS A 4 3.52 -5.35 22.78
C LYS A 4 3.79 -4.84 24.20
N GLY A 5 2.85 -5.09 25.11
CA GLY A 5 2.93 -4.62 26.50
C GLY A 5 2.46 -3.18 26.69
N ILE A 6 1.70 -2.59 25.76
CA ILE A 6 1.10 -1.27 25.97
C ILE A 6 0.13 -1.25 27.17
N ASP A 7 -0.49 -2.39 27.47
CA ASP A 7 -1.41 -2.56 28.60
C ASP A 7 -0.69 -2.61 29.96
N ASP A 8 0.65 -2.66 29.97
CA ASP A 8 1.47 -2.60 31.19
C ASP A 8 1.73 -1.13 31.58
N ASP A 9 1.02 -0.66 32.61
CA ASP A 9 1.16 0.71 33.14
C ASP A 9 2.55 1.00 33.75
N SER A 10 3.35 -0.01 34.07
CA SER A 10 4.68 0.18 34.66
C SER A 10 5.74 0.69 33.66
N ARG A 11 5.39 0.73 32.36
CA ARG A 11 6.28 1.15 31.26
C ARG A 11 5.72 2.37 30.52
N PRO A 12 5.62 3.54 31.17
CA PRO A 12 5.06 4.74 30.54
C PRO A 12 5.96 5.28 29.42
N PHE A 13 5.34 5.83 28.37
CA PHE A 13 6.02 6.55 27.30
C PHE A 13 5.13 7.65 26.73
N ILE A 14 5.73 8.68 26.13
CA ILE A 14 5.02 9.81 25.54
C ILE A 14 4.13 9.30 24.39
N GLY A 15 2.84 9.64 24.43
CA GLY A 15 1.86 9.24 23.41
C GLY A 15 1.11 7.94 23.71
N ARG A 16 1.43 7.23 24.81
CA ARG A 16 0.73 6.01 25.23
C ARG A 16 -0.78 6.20 25.34
N ASP A 17 -1.21 7.18 26.14
CA ASP A 17 -2.64 7.41 26.39
C ASP A 17 -3.39 7.82 25.12
N SER A 18 -2.73 8.55 24.21
CA SER A 18 -3.27 8.90 22.91
C SER A 18 -3.52 7.66 22.03
N ILE A 19 -2.57 6.71 22.01
CA ILE A 19 -2.70 5.45 21.25
C ILE A 19 -3.82 4.58 21.85
N LEU A 20 -3.89 4.49 23.18
CA LEU A 20 -4.95 3.74 23.86
C LEU A 20 -6.33 4.32 23.56
N ARG A 21 -6.45 5.66 23.56
CA ARG A 21 -7.68 6.36 23.17
C ARG A 21 -8.05 6.10 21.71
N GLU A 22 -7.11 6.26 20.78
CA GLU A 22 -7.35 6.01 19.35
C GLU A 22 -7.82 4.57 19.10
N ARG A 23 -7.21 3.60 19.79
CA ARG A 23 -7.59 2.18 19.72
C ARG A 23 -9.00 1.94 20.28
N ALA A 24 -9.35 2.57 21.40
CA ALA A 24 -10.65 2.41 22.04
C ALA A 24 -11.78 3.05 21.19
N GLU A 25 -11.50 4.20 20.58
CA GLU A 25 -12.47 4.93 19.75
C GLU A 25 -12.55 4.42 18.31
N GLY A 26 -11.54 3.66 17.85
CA GLY A 26 -11.43 3.25 16.45
C GLY A 26 -11.23 4.43 15.50
N SER A 27 -10.64 5.52 15.98
CA SER A 27 -10.58 6.82 15.29
C SER A 27 -9.41 6.94 14.30
N SER A 28 -8.69 5.85 14.04
CA SER A 28 -7.58 5.82 13.08
C SER A 28 -8.01 6.32 11.69
N ARG A 29 -7.37 7.41 11.26
CA ARG A 29 -7.62 8.01 9.94
C ARG A 29 -7.19 7.11 8.78
N TRP A 30 -6.22 6.24 9.01
CA TRP A 30 -5.52 5.47 7.99
C TRP A 30 -5.31 4.03 8.42
N SER A 31 -5.56 3.11 7.50
CA SER A 31 -5.14 1.72 7.59
C SER A 31 -3.92 1.49 6.69
N THR A 32 -2.94 0.76 7.21
CA THR A 32 -1.77 0.36 6.43
C THR A 32 -2.03 -0.98 5.79
N VAL A 33 -1.92 -1.06 4.46
CA VAL A 33 -2.22 -2.25 3.65
C VAL A 33 -1.11 -2.53 2.65
N GLY A 34 -1.08 -3.75 2.12
CA GLY A 34 -0.34 -4.03 0.89
C GLY A 34 -1.20 -3.71 -0.33
N ILE A 35 -0.57 -3.36 -1.44
CA ILE A 35 -1.21 -3.28 -2.76
C ILE A 35 -0.41 -4.09 -3.78
N THR A 36 -1.08 -4.66 -4.76
CA THR A 36 -0.48 -5.36 -5.91
C THR A 36 -1.04 -4.80 -7.20
N VAL A 37 -0.20 -4.61 -8.21
CA VAL A 37 -0.62 -4.25 -9.58
C VAL A 37 -0.29 -5.42 -10.48
N ALA A 38 -1.27 -5.90 -11.25
CA ALA A 38 -1.08 -6.99 -12.19
C ALA A 38 -0.03 -6.59 -13.24
N ARG A 39 0.83 -7.55 -13.60
CA ARG A 39 1.89 -7.30 -14.60
C ARG A 39 1.31 -6.89 -15.95
N SER A 40 0.20 -7.50 -16.38
CA SER A 40 -0.51 -7.11 -17.60
C SER A 40 -0.88 -5.63 -17.59
N ASP A 41 -1.56 -5.19 -16.55
CA ASP A 41 -2.14 -3.85 -16.45
C ASP A 41 -1.04 -2.78 -16.44
N PHE A 42 0.07 -3.05 -15.74
CA PHE A 42 1.22 -2.15 -15.73
C PHE A 42 1.88 -2.07 -17.11
N PHE A 43 2.13 -3.19 -17.77
CA PHE A 43 2.81 -3.18 -19.07
C PHE A 43 1.92 -2.59 -20.17
N GLU A 44 0.62 -2.90 -20.17
CA GLU A 44 -0.36 -2.33 -21.11
C GLU A 44 -0.48 -0.81 -20.95
N LEU A 45 -0.40 -0.29 -19.71
CA LEU A 45 -0.39 1.15 -19.46
C LEU A 45 0.78 1.84 -20.20
N PHE A 46 2.00 1.31 -20.09
CA PHE A 46 3.16 1.94 -20.75
C PHE A 46 3.14 1.70 -22.26
N ASP A 47 2.81 0.49 -22.70
CA ASP A 47 2.80 0.11 -24.12
C ASP A 47 1.78 0.94 -24.92
N SER A 48 0.57 1.12 -24.36
CA SER A 48 -0.48 1.98 -24.96
C SER A 48 -0.07 3.45 -25.09
N ARG A 49 1.02 3.86 -24.43
CA ARG A 49 1.60 5.22 -24.48
C ARG A 49 2.93 5.26 -25.24
N GLY A 50 3.27 4.19 -25.96
CA GLY A 50 4.51 4.09 -26.73
C GLY A 50 5.77 4.06 -25.86
N GLN A 51 5.64 3.66 -24.59
CA GLN A 51 6.75 3.51 -23.67
C GLN A 51 6.97 2.03 -23.32
N LEU A 52 8.22 1.66 -23.07
CA LEU A 52 8.55 0.36 -22.50
C LEU A 52 8.52 0.47 -20.97
N ALA A 53 7.63 -0.29 -20.33
CA ALA A 53 7.65 -0.47 -18.89
C ALA A 53 8.97 -1.13 -18.45
N VAL A 54 9.61 -0.56 -17.43
CA VAL A 54 10.77 -1.17 -16.78
C VAL A 54 10.32 -1.77 -15.45
N PRO A 55 10.46 -3.08 -15.23
CA PRO A 55 10.13 -3.72 -13.95
C PRO A 55 11.24 -3.45 -12.93
N ASP A 56 11.31 -2.22 -12.41
CA ASP A 56 12.36 -1.76 -11.50
C ASP A 56 12.16 -2.34 -10.09
N GLU A 57 13.19 -3.03 -9.59
CA GLU A 57 13.22 -3.63 -8.26
C GLU A 57 13.55 -2.61 -7.16
N VAL A 58 14.03 -1.42 -7.54
CA VAL A 58 14.33 -0.33 -6.62
C VAL A 58 13.02 0.35 -6.22
N PRO A 59 12.71 0.44 -4.91
CA PRO A 59 11.53 1.17 -4.46
C PRO A 59 11.59 2.64 -4.85
N VAL A 60 10.47 3.17 -5.32
CA VAL A 60 10.30 4.62 -5.49
C VAL A 60 10.49 5.32 -4.15
N SER A 61 11.21 6.44 -4.16
CA SER A 61 11.54 7.21 -2.95
C SER A 61 10.48 8.26 -2.59
N TRP A 62 9.44 8.39 -3.42
CA TRP A 62 8.33 9.32 -3.25
C TRP A 62 7.01 8.58 -3.05
N GLU A 63 5.99 9.33 -2.62
CA GLU A 63 4.64 8.80 -2.43
C GLU A 63 3.87 8.80 -3.76
N SER A 64 3.15 7.71 -4.04
CA SER A 64 2.21 7.64 -5.18
C SER A 64 0.77 7.73 -4.67
N MET A 65 -0.03 8.60 -5.27
CA MET A 65 -1.41 8.79 -4.82
C MET A 65 -2.29 7.59 -5.15
N LEU A 66 -3.26 7.30 -4.27
CA LEU A 66 -4.28 6.28 -4.50
C LEU A 66 -5.66 6.91 -4.69
N TYR A 67 -6.37 6.40 -5.68
CA TYR A 67 -7.71 6.83 -6.07
C TYR A 67 -8.71 5.67 -5.98
N SER A 68 -9.98 6.01 -5.77
CA SER A 68 -11.11 5.08 -6.02
C SER A 68 -11.48 5.06 -7.49
N ASP A 69 -12.34 4.12 -7.88
CA ASP A 69 -13.07 4.06 -9.16
C ASP A 69 -13.69 5.40 -9.61
N LYS A 70 -14.10 6.27 -8.67
CA LYS A 70 -14.68 7.60 -8.92
C LYS A 70 -13.66 8.76 -8.92
N ASP A 71 -12.40 8.49 -9.21
CA ASP A 71 -11.29 9.47 -9.23
C ASP A 71 -11.11 10.28 -7.94
N LYS A 72 -11.60 9.76 -6.81
CA LYS A 72 -11.45 10.40 -5.51
C LYS A 72 -10.16 9.92 -4.85
N ARG A 73 -9.34 10.85 -4.36
CA ARG A 73 -8.15 10.48 -3.55
C ARG A 73 -8.57 9.79 -2.24
N ILE A 74 -8.10 8.55 -2.06
CA ILE A 74 -8.43 7.69 -0.93
C ILE A 74 -7.22 7.34 -0.05
N GLY A 75 -6.00 7.59 -0.54
CA GLY A 75 -4.77 7.22 0.14
C GLY A 75 -3.53 7.56 -0.65
N TYR A 76 -2.43 6.92 -0.28
CA TYR A 76 -1.15 6.99 -0.97
C TYR A 76 -0.31 5.75 -0.65
N ALA A 77 0.49 5.30 -1.61
CA ALA A 77 1.54 4.33 -1.41
C ALA A 77 2.79 5.04 -0.90
N THR A 78 3.34 4.59 0.22
CA THR A 78 4.60 5.09 0.79
C THR A 78 5.82 4.45 0.12
N SER A 79 5.62 3.31 -0.53
CA SER A 79 6.63 2.62 -1.33
C SER A 79 5.94 1.81 -2.42
N PHE A 80 6.62 1.68 -3.57
CA PHE A 80 6.15 0.92 -4.72
C PHE A 80 7.37 0.41 -5.49
N MET A 81 7.35 -0.87 -5.89
CA MET A 81 8.46 -1.51 -6.63
C MET A 81 7.96 -2.73 -7.39
N TYR A 82 8.73 -3.20 -8.37
CA TYR A 82 8.55 -4.53 -8.93
C TYR A 82 9.10 -5.59 -7.98
N SER A 83 8.34 -6.68 -7.76
CA SER A 83 8.83 -7.84 -7.04
C SER A 83 9.21 -8.96 -8.02
N PRO A 84 10.50 -9.31 -8.17
CA PRO A 84 10.91 -10.46 -8.98
C PRO A 84 10.35 -11.77 -8.45
N MET A 85 10.08 -11.84 -7.15
CA MET A 85 9.56 -13.05 -6.53
C MET A 85 8.08 -13.28 -6.82
N LEU A 86 7.28 -12.21 -6.88
CA LEU A 86 5.85 -12.29 -7.18
C LEU A 86 5.52 -12.02 -8.66
N GLN A 87 6.51 -11.57 -9.44
CA GLN A 87 6.37 -11.20 -10.84
C GLN A 87 5.28 -10.13 -11.09
N CYS A 88 5.12 -9.21 -10.13
CA CYS A 88 4.16 -8.11 -10.16
C CYS A 88 4.69 -6.90 -9.39
N HIS A 89 4.09 -5.72 -9.58
CA HIS A 89 4.42 -4.58 -8.75
C HIS A 89 3.67 -4.64 -7.43
N ILE A 90 4.36 -4.28 -6.36
CA ILE A 90 3.83 -4.27 -5.00
C ILE A 90 4.15 -2.94 -4.32
N GLY A 91 3.33 -2.57 -3.33
CA GLY A 91 3.56 -1.37 -2.55
C GLY A 91 2.94 -1.43 -1.17
N ILE A 92 3.52 -0.68 -0.22
CA ILE A 92 2.91 -0.44 1.09
C ILE A 92 2.12 0.85 1.01
N ALA A 93 0.87 0.83 1.44
CA ALA A 93 -0.03 1.97 1.30
C ALA A 93 -0.78 2.32 2.58
N ARG A 94 -1.12 3.60 2.68
CA ARG A 94 -2.01 4.19 3.69
C ARG A 94 -3.32 4.54 3.00
N VAL A 95 -4.40 3.84 3.35
CA VAL A 95 -5.74 4.03 2.79
C VAL A 95 -6.75 4.37 3.88
N LYS A 96 -7.84 5.06 3.53
CA LYS A 96 -8.95 5.24 4.49
C LYS A 96 -9.50 3.85 4.89
N PRO A 97 -9.85 3.60 6.16
CA PRO A 97 -10.23 2.26 6.65
C PRO A 97 -11.30 1.55 5.82
N LYS A 98 -12.26 2.30 5.27
CA LYS A 98 -13.32 1.75 4.40
C LYS A 98 -12.85 1.16 3.06
N TYR A 99 -11.59 1.34 2.68
CA TYR A 99 -10.97 0.75 1.48
C TYR A 99 -9.85 -0.23 1.84
N ALA A 100 -9.73 -0.62 3.12
CA ALA A 100 -8.62 -1.44 3.58
C ALA A 100 -8.86 -2.96 3.44
N GLU A 101 -10.05 -3.37 2.99
CA GLU A 101 -10.41 -4.77 2.84
C GLU A 101 -9.59 -5.42 1.72
N PRO A 102 -8.91 -6.56 1.96
CA PRO A 102 -8.23 -7.30 0.91
C PRO A 102 -9.16 -7.66 -0.25
N GLY A 103 -8.69 -7.52 -1.49
CA GLY A 103 -9.49 -7.66 -2.69
C GLY A 103 -10.15 -6.35 -3.15
N THR A 104 -10.13 -5.28 -2.36
CA THR A 104 -10.63 -3.96 -2.78
C THR A 104 -9.81 -3.44 -3.96
N GLU A 105 -10.49 -3.05 -5.03
CA GLU A 105 -9.87 -2.39 -6.18
C GLU A 105 -9.55 -0.93 -5.84
N VAL A 106 -8.31 -0.53 -6.12
CA VAL A 106 -7.81 0.84 -5.96
C VAL A 106 -6.97 1.20 -7.18
N TYR A 107 -6.69 2.48 -7.35
CA TYR A 107 -5.97 2.97 -8.52
C TYR A 107 -4.74 3.74 -8.07
N ILE A 108 -3.56 3.29 -8.47
CA ILE A 108 -2.30 3.95 -8.13
C ILE A 108 -1.82 4.84 -9.26
N GLU A 109 -1.46 6.07 -8.89
CA GLU A 109 -0.91 7.07 -9.80
C GLU A 109 0.49 6.66 -10.26
N GLN A 110 0.70 6.67 -11.57
CA GLN A 110 1.98 6.47 -12.24
C GLN A 110 2.23 7.66 -13.16
N THR A 111 3.46 8.15 -13.16
CA THR A 111 3.88 9.23 -14.05
C THR A 111 4.44 8.65 -15.33
N VAL A 112 3.75 8.83 -16.45
CA VAL A 112 4.16 8.38 -17.77
C VAL A 112 4.20 9.60 -18.68
N ASN A 113 5.34 9.92 -19.30
CA ASN A 113 5.50 11.12 -20.14
C ASN A 113 5.08 12.46 -19.47
N HIS A 114 5.30 12.62 -18.16
CA HIS A 114 4.85 13.77 -17.36
C HIS A 114 3.32 13.89 -17.18
N GLU A 115 2.57 12.83 -17.51
CA GLU A 115 1.15 12.71 -17.22
C GLU A 115 0.92 11.76 -16.05
N TYR A 116 0.00 12.12 -15.16
CA TYR A 116 -0.46 11.25 -14.08
C TYR A 116 -1.53 10.32 -14.61
N ILE A 117 -1.27 9.02 -14.59
CA ILE A 117 -2.20 8.00 -15.04
C ILE A 117 -2.39 6.98 -13.93
N ASN A 118 -3.64 6.59 -13.75
CA ASN A 118 -4.05 5.64 -12.74
C ASN A 118 -3.99 4.22 -13.30
N VAL A 119 -3.18 3.35 -12.70
CA VAL A 119 -3.18 1.90 -12.97
C VAL A 119 -3.97 1.16 -11.90
N ARG A 120 -4.71 0.14 -12.32
CA ARG A 120 -5.48 -0.71 -11.40
C ARG A 120 -4.54 -1.45 -10.45
N ALA A 121 -4.90 -1.45 -9.19
CA ALA A 121 -4.25 -2.18 -8.11
C ALA A 121 -5.29 -2.87 -7.24
N THR A 122 -4.85 -3.85 -6.45
CA THR A 122 -5.70 -4.59 -5.53
C THR A 122 -5.09 -4.54 -4.15
N VAL A 123 -5.91 -4.20 -3.15
CA VAL A 123 -5.52 -4.26 -1.74
C VAL A 123 -5.27 -5.70 -1.34
N THR A 124 -4.18 -5.95 -0.63
CA THR A 124 -3.79 -7.28 -0.18
C THR A 124 -3.21 -7.25 1.23
N THR A 125 -3.11 -8.44 1.83
CA THR A 125 -2.50 -8.63 3.14
C THR A 125 -0.99 -8.61 3.06
N MET A 126 -0.34 -8.11 4.11
CA MET A 126 1.10 -8.23 4.30
C MET A 126 1.40 -9.29 5.37
N PRO A 127 2.50 -10.07 5.25
CA PRO A 127 3.54 -9.97 4.20
C PRO A 127 3.06 -10.52 2.85
N PHE A 128 3.54 -9.92 1.74
CA PHE A 128 3.15 -10.30 0.37
C PHE A 128 3.56 -11.73 -0.03
N TYR A 129 4.54 -12.31 0.67
CA TYR A 129 5.01 -13.67 0.45
C TYR A 129 5.29 -14.35 1.80
N SER A 130 4.50 -15.38 2.12
CA SER A 130 4.54 -16.08 3.41
C SER A 130 4.51 -17.61 3.19
N PRO A 131 5.61 -18.24 2.74
CA PRO A 131 5.67 -19.69 2.56
C PRO A 131 5.65 -20.40 3.92
N GLU A 132 5.16 -21.64 3.97
CA GLU A 132 5.01 -22.43 5.21
C GLU A 132 6.30 -22.53 6.04
N ARG A 133 7.46 -22.55 5.39
CA ARG A 133 8.78 -22.57 6.05
C ARG A 133 9.21 -21.25 6.69
N LYS A 134 8.47 -20.16 6.47
CA LYS A 134 8.69 -18.83 7.05
C LYS A 134 7.48 -18.42 7.90
N THR A 135 7.22 -19.17 8.96
CA THR A 135 6.35 -18.72 10.05
C THR A 135 7.19 -17.92 11.04
N ALA A 136 6.92 -16.61 11.12
CA ALA A 136 7.47 -15.71 12.13
C ALA A 136 6.56 -15.66 13.37
#